data_AF-A0A933K6L8-F1
#
_entry.id   AF-A0A933K6L8-F1
#
_cell.length_a   1.000
_cell.length_b   1.000
_cell.length_c   1.000
_cell.angle_alpha   90.00
_cell.angle_beta   90.00
_cell.angle_gamma   90.00
#
_symmetry.space_group_name_H-M   'P 1'
#
loop_
_entity.id
_entity.type
_entity.pdbx_description
1 polymer ?
#
loop_
_entity_poly.entity_id
_entity_poly.type
_entity_poly.pdbx_seq_one_letter_code
_entity_poly.pdbx_strand_id
1 'polypeptide(L)'
;MTRHVKSEVGWVLVGFQDDDLVVARRVMQASGAATSVRLDSARILSREEKQGDVVGFWHTHPAGLIRESGQDRETLGAFCRSFGKSLVSIVETDGSASGWVHLPGGSRRPVLRVVRSGSLVLVRLAPER
;
A
#
# COMPACT_ATOMS: atom_id res chain seq x y z
N MET A 1 -2.09 0.20 -33.07
CA MET A 1 -2.79 0.39 -31.77
C MET A 1 -1.77 0.80 -30.72
N THR A 2 -1.67 2.09 -30.41
CA THR A 2 -0.71 2.62 -29.43
C THR A 2 -1.27 2.38 -28.02
N ARG A 3 -0.78 1.36 -27.31
CA ARG A 3 -1.12 1.12 -25.90
C ARG A 3 -0.80 2.40 -25.11
N HIS A 4 -1.82 3.14 -24.70
CA HIS A 4 -1.66 4.21 -23.71
C HIS A 4 -1.30 3.53 -22.40
N VAL A 5 -0.01 3.56 -22.05
CA VAL A 5 0.44 3.02 -20.77
C VAL A 5 0.01 4.02 -19.70
N LYS A 6 -1.00 3.66 -18.89
CA LYS A 6 -1.39 4.48 -17.74
C LYS A 6 -0.19 4.61 -16.81
N SER A 7 0.14 5.85 -16.44
CA SER A 7 1.10 6.14 -15.39
C SER A 7 0.63 5.52 -14.07
N GLU A 8 1.54 4.89 -13.34
CA GLU A 8 1.24 4.42 -11.99
C GLU A 8 1.16 5.61 -11.03
N VAL A 9 0.21 5.54 -10.10
CA VAL A 9 0.02 6.51 -9.04
C VAL A 9 0.05 5.77 -7.71
N GLY A 10 0.76 6.31 -6.73
CA GLY A 10 0.88 5.75 -5.39
C GLY A 10 0.44 6.75 -4.33
N TRP A 11 -0.05 6.22 -3.22
CA TRP A 11 -0.45 6.94 -2.03
C TRP A 11 0.08 6.27 -0.78
N VAL A 12 0.40 7.09 0.22
CA VAL A 12 0.55 6.62 1.60
C VAL A 12 -0.82 6.54 2.25
N LEU A 13 -1.06 5.44 2.95
CA LEU A 13 -2.24 5.21 3.77
C LEU A 13 -1.92 5.58 5.21
N VAL A 14 -2.74 6.47 5.77
CA VAL A 14 -2.59 6.93 7.16
C VAL A 14 -3.88 6.70 7.93
N GLY A 15 -3.76 6.26 9.17
CA GLY A 15 -4.90 5.92 10.01
C GLY A 15 -4.49 4.95 11.11
N PHE A 16 -5.33 3.97 11.38
CA PHE A 16 -5.10 2.99 12.45
C PHE A 16 -5.48 1.58 12.02
N GLN A 17 -4.93 0.61 12.73
CA GLN A 17 -5.32 -0.79 12.68
C GLN A 17 -5.94 -1.17 14.02
N ASP A 18 -7.07 -1.86 13.98
CA ASP A 18 -7.78 -2.44 15.12
C ASP A 18 -8.06 -3.91 14.80
N ASP A 19 -7.39 -4.81 15.50
CA ASP A 19 -7.35 -6.25 15.22
C ASP A 19 -7.14 -6.56 13.73
N ASP A 20 -8.19 -7.07 13.08
CA ASP A 20 -8.21 -7.45 11.67
C ASP A 20 -8.79 -6.34 10.75
N LEU A 21 -8.99 -5.11 11.23
CA LEU A 21 -9.48 -3.96 10.44
C LEU A 21 -8.40 -2.89 10.34
N VAL A 22 -8.14 -2.40 9.13
CA VAL A 22 -7.41 -1.15 8.92
C VAL A 22 -8.38 -0.09 8.41
N VAL A 23 -8.38 1.06 9.07
CA VAL A 23 -9.14 2.26 8.67
C VAL A 23 -8.13 3.34 8.30
N ALA A 24 -8.13 3.74 7.03
CA ALA A 24 -7.09 4.62 6.49
C ALA A 24 -7.61 5.67 5.51
N ARG A 25 -6.81 6.71 5.30
CA ARG A 25 -6.99 7.70 4.24
C ARG A 25 -5.77 7.73 3.32
N ARG A 26 -6.02 7.89 2.01
CA ARG A 26 -4.98 8.22 1.03
C ARG A 26 -4.61 9.69 1.16
N VAL A 27 -3.35 10.01 1.49
CA VAL A 27 -2.95 11.41 1.79
C VAL A 27 -1.75 11.94 1.02
N MET A 28 -0.74 11.12 0.71
CA MET A 28 0.47 11.57 0.01
C MET A 28 0.55 10.92 -1.35
N GLN A 29 0.05 11.61 -2.38
CA GLN A 29 0.06 11.14 -3.75
C GLN A 29 1.42 11.38 -4.40
N ALA A 30 1.99 10.35 -5.00
CA ALA A 30 3.09 10.45 -5.95
C ALA A 30 2.63 9.86 -7.29
N SER A 31 2.94 10.56 -8.38
CA SER A 31 2.79 10.03 -9.74
C SER A 31 4.17 9.71 -10.29
N GLY A 32 4.33 8.55 -10.89
CA GLY A 32 5.60 8.12 -11.48
C GLY A 32 5.48 7.68 -12.93
N ALA A 33 6.54 7.05 -13.43
CA ALA A 33 6.53 6.44 -14.76
C ALA A 33 5.57 5.24 -14.79
N ALA A 34 5.25 4.77 -15.99
CA ALA A 34 4.41 3.59 -16.27
C ALA A 34 4.74 2.30 -15.48
N THR A 35 5.93 2.22 -14.88
CA THR A 35 6.45 1.03 -14.18
C THR A 35 7.13 1.35 -12.85
N SER A 36 7.00 2.58 -12.33
CA SER A 36 7.50 2.88 -10.99
C SER A 36 6.88 4.16 -10.44
N VAL A 37 6.32 4.07 -9.24
CA VAL A 37 6.02 5.23 -8.40
C VAL A 37 7.10 5.38 -7.36
N ARG A 38 7.74 6.55 -7.28
CA ARG A 38 8.67 6.88 -6.19
C ARG A 38 7.96 7.77 -5.18
N LEU A 39 7.67 7.20 -4.02
CA LEU A 39 7.25 7.97 -2.87
C LEU A 39 8.48 8.57 -2.17
N ASP A 40 8.32 9.76 -1.58
CA ASP A 40 9.39 10.42 -0.82
C ASP A 40 9.58 9.71 0.53
N SER A 41 10.52 8.76 0.57
CA SER A 41 10.81 7.97 1.76
C SER A 41 11.20 8.79 2.98
N ALA A 42 11.90 9.92 2.79
CA ALA A 42 12.31 10.78 3.90
C ALA A 42 11.09 11.47 4.55
N ARG A 43 10.16 11.94 3.72
CA ARG A 43 8.90 12.52 4.19
C ARG A 43 8.01 11.48 4.89
N ILE A 44 7.95 10.25 4.37
CA ILE A 44 7.18 9.17 4.99
C ILE A 44 7.76 8.82 6.36
N LEU A 45 9.09 8.61 6.43
CA LEU A 45 9.77 8.30 7.68
C LEU A 45 9.56 9.40 8.72
N SER A 46 9.76 10.67 8.33
CA SER A 46 9.54 11.79 9.26
C SER A 46 8.08 11.89 9.74
N ARG A 47 7.11 11.52 8.90
CA ARG A 47 5.71 11.45 9.34
C ARG A 47 5.53 10.35 10.37
N GLU A 48 5.99 9.14 10.06
CA GLU A 48 5.85 8.00 10.94
C GLU A 48 6.49 8.26 12.30
N GLU A 49 7.70 8.83 12.34
CA GLU A 49 8.37 9.21 13.59
C GLU A 49 7.57 10.24 14.41
N LYS A 50 6.82 11.13 13.76
CA LYS A 50 6.05 12.19 14.43
C LYS A 50 4.65 11.77 14.85
N GLN A 51 4.00 10.90 14.06
CA GLN A 51 2.56 10.62 14.17
C GLN A 51 2.27 9.14 14.44
N GLY A 52 3.16 8.22 14.08
CA GLY A 52 2.96 6.78 14.25
C GLY A 52 1.81 6.20 13.41
N ASP A 53 1.29 6.95 12.45
CA ASP A 53 -0.02 6.69 11.83
C ASP A 53 0.06 6.14 10.40
N VAL A 54 1.25 5.82 9.88
CA VAL A 54 1.38 5.19 8.56
C VAL A 54 0.95 3.74 8.68
N VAL A 55 -0.13 3.34 8.01
CA VAL A 55 -0.64 1.95 8.07
C VAL A 55 -0.34 1.17 6.79
N GLY A 56 0.12 1.84 5.73
CA GLY A 56 0.47 1.16 4.50
C GLY A 56 0.56 2.05 3.27
N PHE A 57 0.46 1.41 2.11
CA PHE A 57 0.58 2.05 0.80
C PHE A 57 -0.48 1.51 -0.15
N TRP A 58 -0.90 2.39 -1.06
CA TRP A 58 -1.80 2.07 -2.16
C TRP A 58 -1.14 2.48 -3.46
N HIS A 59 -1.14 1.64 -4.49
CA HIS A 59 -0.68 2.07 -5.80
C HIS A 59 -1.48 1.41 -6.93
N THR A 60 -1.47 2.04 -8.10
CA THR A 60 -2.10 1.49 -9.30
C THR A 60 -1.09 0.79 -10.16
N HIS A 61 -1.48 -0.32 -10.80
CA HIS A 61 -0.71 -0.97 -11.86
C HIS A 61 -1.37 -0.78 -13.24
N PRO A 62 -0.64 -1.02 -14.33
CA PRO A 62 -1.23 -1.23 -15.65
C PRO A 62 -2.30 -2.34 -15.64
N ALA A 63 -3.18 -2.30 -16.64
CA ALA A 63 -4.29 -3.25 -16.78
C ALA A 63 -3.80 -4.71 -16.74
N GLY A 64 -4.53 -5.56 -15.99
CA GLY A 64 -4.24 -6.98 -15.84
C GLY A 64 -3.17 -7.36 -14.82
N LEU A 65 -2.54 -6.40 -14.14
CA LEU A 65 -1.50 -6.65 -13.12
C LEU A 65 -2.04 -6.32 -11.72
N ILE A 66 -2.75 -7.25 -11.10
CA ILE A 66 -3.37 -7.02 -9.77
C ILE A 66 -2.44 -7.35 -8.59
N ARG A 67 -1.21 -7.83 -8.87
CA ARG A 67 -0.28 -8.34 -7.87
C ARG A 67 0.94 -7.45 -7.72
N GLU A 68 1.40 -7.30 -6.48
CA GLU A 68 2.69 -6.67 -6.17
C GLU A 68 3.84 -7.28 -6.98
N SER A 69 4.71 -6.42 -7.49
CA SER A 69 5.98 -6.79 -8.09
C SER A 69 6.98 -7.29 -7.02
N GLY A 70 8.18 -7.73 -7.44
CA GLY A 70 9.28 -7.99 -6.51
C GLY A 70 9.72 -6.72 -5.78
N GLN A 71 9.81 -5.62 -6.51
CA GLN A 71 10.24 -4.32 -5.98
C GLN A 71 9.25 -3.76 -4.95
N ASP A 72 7.94 -3.92 -5.16
CA ASP A 72 6.91 -3.48 -4.20
C ASP A 72 7.09 -4.20 -2.86
N ARG A 73 7.33 -5.52 -2.91
CA ARG A 73 7.56 -6.35 -1.73
C ARG A 73 8.84 -5.97 -0.99
N GLU A 74 9.93 -5.74 -1.71
CA GLU A 74 11.20 -5.33 -1.10
C GLU A 74 11.09 -3.96 -0.44
N THR A 75 10.49 -3.00 -1.14
CA THR A 75 10.28 -1.64 -0.66
C THR A 75 9.40 -1.64 0.60
N LEU A 76 8.29 -2.36 0.57
CA LEU A 76 7.39 -2.41 1.71
C LEU A 76 7.98 -3.17 2.88
N GLY A 77 8.70 -4.27 2.63
CA GLY A 77 9.45 -4.98 3.67
C GLY A 77 10.50 -4.09 4.34
N ALA A 78 11.16 -3.20 3.59
CA ALA A 78 12.07 -2.22 4.17
C ALA A 78 11.33 -1.25 5.11
N PHE A 79 10.18 -0.71 4.69
CA PHE A 79 9.35 0.13 5.55
C PHE A 79 8.85 -0.60 6.81
N CYS A 80 8.37 -1.84 6.70
CA CYS A 80 7.93 -2.62 7.87
C CYS A 80 9.06 -2.79 8.89
N ARG A 81 10.29 -3.07 8.42
CA ARG A 81 11.47 -3.18 9.30
C ARG A 81 11.83 -1.85 9.92
N SER A 82 11.85 -0.76 9.14
CA SER A 82 12.17 0.58 9.65
C SER A 82 11.16 1.09 10.66
N PHE A 83 9.86 0.80 10.47
CA PHE A 83 8.80 1.25 11.38
C PHE A 83 8.58 0.30 12.54
N GLY A 84 9.14 -0.92 12.48
CA GLY A 84 8.93 -1.95 13.50
C GLY A 84 7.48 -2.44 13.57
N LYS A 85 6.68 -2.27 12.51
CA LYS A 85 5.25 -2.65 12.49
C LYS A 85 4.80 -3.21 11.15
N SER A 86 3.66 -3.89 11.18
CA SER A 86 3.03 -4.43 9.99
C SER A 86 2.43 -3.33 9.14
N LEU A 87 2.50 -3.48 7.81
CA LEU A 87 1.94 -2.50 6.87
C LEU A 87 1.10 -3.18 5.80
N VAL A 88 0.01 -2.53 5.39
CA VAL A 88 -0.80 -3.00 4.27
C VAL A 88 -0.26 -2.48 2.94
N SER A 89 -0.30 -3.33 1.93
CA SER A 89 -0.08 -2.97 0.53
C SER A 89 -1.35 -3.20 -0.23
N ILE A 90 -1.82 -2.19 -0.96
CA ILE A 90 -2.95 -2.32 -1.87
C ILE A 90 -2.49 -2.00 -3.30
N VAL A 91 -2.81 -2.91 -4.21
CA VAL A 91 -2.63 -2.76 -5.65
C VAL A 91 -4.00 -2.60 -6.30
N GLU A 92 -4.18 -1.53 -7.06
CA GLU A 92 -5.38 -1.28 -7.84
C GLU A 92 -5.10 -1.45 -9.35
N THR A 93 -5.90 -2.26 -10.03
CA THR A 93 -5.92 -2.32 -11.50
C THR A 93 -7.34 -2.56 -12.00
N ASP A 94 -7.67 -1.97 -13.13
CA ASP A 94 -8.98 -2.14 -13.79
C ASP A 94 -10.20 -1.93 -12.85
N GLY A 95 -10.07 -0.99 -11.91
CA GLY A 95 -11.10 -0.67 -10.91
C GLY A 95 -11.22 -1.65 -9.75
N SER A 96 -10.47 -2.76 -9.79
CA SER A 96 -10.37 -3.76 -8.73
C SER A 96 -9.14 -3.50 -7.85
N ALA A 97 -9.22 -3.88 -6.57
CA ALA A 97 -8.11 -3.74 -5.63
C ALA A 97 -7.84 -5.08 -4.92
N SER A 98 -6.57 -5.40 -4.73
CA SER A 98 -6.11 -6.52 -3.92
C SER A 98 -4.96 -6.09 -3.02
N GLY A 99 -4.64 -6.88 -2.00
CA GLY A 99 -3.60 -6.46 -1.08
C GLY A 99 -3.02 -7.55 -0.19
N TRP A 100 -1.98 -7.15 0.53
CA TRP A 100 -1.24 -7.99 1.46
C TRP A 100 -0.90 -7.20 2.73
N VAL A 101 -0.88 -7.88 3.86
CA VAL A 101 -0.26 -7.38 5.08
C VAL A 101 1.17 -7.92 5.13
N HIS A 102 2.14 -7.03 5.21
CA HIS A 102 3.56 -7.36 5.34
C HIS A 102 3.98 -7.23 6.80
N LEU A 103 4.61 -8.27 7.33
CA LEU A 103 5.06 -8.34 8.71
C LEU A 103 6.54 -7.94 8.82
N PRO A 104 7.00 -7.36 9.95
CA PRO A 104 8.41 -7.00 10.14
C PRO A 104 9.39 -8.16 9.92
N GLY A 105 8.96 -9.40 10.18
CA GLY A 105 9.73 -10.62 9.95
C GLY A 105 9.84 -11.08 8.48
N GLY A 106 9.29 -10.32 7.53
CA GLY A 106 9.37 -10.60 6.10
C GLY A 106 8.31 -11.57 5.56
N SER A 107 7.48 -12.15 6.42
CA SER A 107 6.29 -12.88 6.01
C SER A 107 5.17 -11.93 5.57
N ARG A 108 4.22 -12.46 4.79
CA ARG A 108 3.03 -11.71 4.38
C ARG A 108 1.81 -12.61 4.29
N ARG A 109 0.64 -12.01 4.44
CA ARG A 109 -0.67 -12.66 4.28
C ARG A 109 -1.60 -11.82 3.42
N PRO A 110 -2.53 -12.43 2.68
CA PRO A 110 -3.48 -11.67 1.87
C PRO A 110 -4.44 -10.86 2.77
N VAL A 111 -4.95 -9.76 2.23
CA VAL A 111 -6.13 -9.07 2.78
C VAL A 111 -7.38 -9.79 2.28
N LEU A 112 -8.42 -9.87 3.11
CA LEU A 112 -9.70 -10.50 2.74
C LEU A 112 -10.54 -9.57 1.88
N ARG A 113 -10.51 -8.26 2.19
CA ARG A 113 -11.37 -7.29 1.52
C ARG A 113 -10.76 -5.89 1.57
N VAL A 114 -10.94 -5.16 0.47
CA VAL A 114 -10.65 -3.73 0.37
C VAL A 114 -11.94 -3.01 -0.02
N VAL A 115 -12.34 -1.99 0.75
CA VAL A 115 -13.45 -1.10 0.42
C VAL A 115 -12.92 0.32 0.36
N ARG A 116 -13.28 1.07 -0.69
CA ARG A 116 -12.88 2.46 -0.87
C ARG A 116 -14.08 3.37 -1.06
N SER A 117 -14.05 4.54 -0.43
CA SER A 117 -15.03 5.62 -0.63
C SER A 117 -14.31 6.97 -0.57
N GLY A 118 -14.17 7.63 -1.72
CA GLY A 118 -13.34 8.84 -1.84
C GLY A 118 -11.88 8.57 -1.41
N SER A 119 -11.40 9.29 -0.40
CA SER A 119 -10.06 9.07 0.18
C SER A 119 -10.00 7.94 1.21
N LEU A 120 -11.15 7.51 1.74
CA LEU A 120 -11.25 6.51 2.80
C LEU A 120 -11.00 5.10 2.22
N VAL A 121 -10.24 4.31 2.96
CA VAL A 121 -9.93 2.92 2.68
C VAL A 121 -10.18 2.10 3.94
N LEU A 122 -10.96 1.03 3.79
CA LEU A 122 -11.15 0.00 4.81
C LEU A 122 -10.54 -1.30 4.29
N VAL A 123 -9.68 -1.93 5.09
CA VAL A 123 -9.05 -3.20 4.75
C VAL A 123 -9.34 -4.22 5.83
N ARG A 124 -9.97 -5.34 5.45
CA ARG A 124 -10.11 -6.49 6.35
C ARG A 124 -8.94 -7.44 6.13
N LEU A 125 -8.24 -7.77 7.20
CA LEU A 125 -7.07 -8.66 7.19
C LEU A 125 -7.52 -10.11 7.33
N ALA A 126 -6.79 -11.04 6.71
CA ALA A 126 -6.96 -12.46 7.04
C ALA A 126 -6.45 -12.72 8.47
N PRO A 127 -7.02 -13.65 9.25
CA PRO A 127 -6.55 -13.98 10.60
C PRO A 127 -5.08 -14.43 10.61
N GLU A 128 -4.41 -14.28 11.76
CA GLU A 128 -3.08 -14.86 11.97
C GLU A 128 -3.24 -16.38 12.06
N ARG A 129 -2.37 -17.11 11.38
CA ARG A 129 -2.35 -18.57 11.39
C ARG A 129 -1.24 -19.07 12.28
#